data_AF-A0A359KJF4-F1
#
_entry.id   AF-A0A359KJF4-F1
#
_cell.length_a   1.000
_cell.length_b   1.000
_cell.length_c   1.000
_cell.angle_alpha   90.00
_cell.angle_beta   90.00
_cell.angle_gamma   90.00
#
_symmetry.space_group_name_H-M   'P 1'
#
loop_
_entity.id
_entity.type
_entity.pdbx_description
1 polymer ?
#
loop_
_entity_poly.entity_id
_entity_poly.type
_entity_poly.pdbx_seq_one_letter_code
_entity_poly.pdbx_strand_id
1 'polypeptide(L)'
;ENLVVGQMESPQLNIPSELNVNALREDILRFPALPADLAAQLRAVKDWKETLIIPIPEGATSEDVTVDGHAGLLIKSDQGNGVIWQADGKLYAVAGQVSADQVMATAKSMAAVH
;
A
#
# COMPACT_ATOMS: atom_id res chain seq x y z
N GLU A 1 -15.53 -19.24 1.74
CA GLU A 1 -14.80 -18.01 2.08
C GLU A 1 -13.37 -18.18 1.61
N ASN A 2 -12.92 -17.36 0.66
CA ASN A 2 -11.58 -17.47 0.11
C ASN A 2 -10.73 -16.34 0.67
N LEU A 3 -9.56 -16.70 1.18
CA LEU A 3 -8.56 -15.79 1.71
C LEU A 3 -7.30 -16.00 0.89
N VAL A 4 -6.73 -14.88 0.42
CA VAL A 4 -5.49 -14.84 -0.33
C VAL A 4 -4.42 -14.25 0.56
N VAL A 5 -3.27 -14.92 0.57
CA VAL A 5 -2.08 -14.48 1.26
C VAL A 5 -1.00 -14.25 0.22
N GLY A 6 -0.35 -13.09 0.30
CA GLY A 6 0.77 -12.72 -0.56
C GLY A 6 1.95 -12.23 0.25
N GLN A 7 3.14 -12.50 -0.25
CA GLN A 7 4.38 -11.85 0.17
C GLN A 7 5.17 -11.43 -1.08
N MET A 8 5.83 -10.29 -1.01
CA MET A 8 6.75 -9.83 -2.03
C MET A 8 7.88 -9.00 -1.42
N GLU A 9 9.02 -8.93 -2.11
CA GLU A 9 10.06 -7.97 -1.78
C GLU A 9 9.48 -6.54 -1.89
N SER A 10 9.88 -5.65 -0.98
CA SER A 10 9.44 -4.26 -1.07
C SER A 10 9.89 -3.64 -2.40
N PRO A 11 9.02 -2.86 -3.07
CA PRO A 11 9.34 -2.25 -4.34
C PRO A 11 10.53 -1.30 -4.21
N GLN A 12 11.43 -1.34 -5.19
CA GLN A 12 12.59 -0.46 -5.24
C GLN A 12 12.44 0.51 -6.41
N LEU A 13 12.70 1.80 -6.14
CA LEU A 13 12.70 2.83 -7.16
C LEU A 13 14.08 2.92 -7.82
N ASN A 14 14.26 2.19 -8.92
CA ASN A 14 15.49 2.22 -9.72
C ASN A 14 15.36 3.25 -10.85
N ILE A 15 15.99 4.41 -10.67
CA ILE A 15 16.03 5.47 -11.68
C ILE A 15 17.47 5.61 -12.20
N PRO A 16 17.68 5.61 -13.53
CA PRO A 16 18.98 5.89 -14.13
C PRO A 16 19.63 7.15 -13.56
N SER A 17 20.94 7.13 -13.33
CA SER A 17 21.70 8.24 -12.73
C SER A 17 21.56 9.56 -13.49
N GLU A 18 21.26 9.49 -14.78
CA GLU A 18 21.11 10.63 -15.67
C GLU A 18 19.76 11.33 -15.51
N LEU A 19 18.78 10.70 -14.86
CA LEU A 19 17.42 11.22 -14.69
C LEU A 19 17.23 11.90 -13.34
N ASN A 20 16.73 13.13 -13.39
CA ASN A 20 16.30 13.85 -12.19
C ASN A 20 14.89 13.41 -11.79
N VAL A 21 14.79 12.65 -10.70
CA VAL A 21 13.52 12.13 -10.14
C VAL A 21 12.48 13.24 -9.91
N ASN A 22 12.93 14.42 -9.48
CA ASN A 22 12.01 15.54 -9.22
C ASN A 22 11.45 16.12 -10.53
N ALA A 23 12.24 16.15 -11.60
CA ALA A 23 11.77 16.58 -12.91
C ALA A 23 10.77 15.57 -13.49
N LEU A 24 11.06 14.26 -13.39
CA LEU A 24 10.14 13.20 -13.80
C LEU A 24 8.80 13.28 -13.06
N ARG A 25 8.85 13.54 -11.75
CA ARG A 25 7.66 13.77 -10.92
C ARG A 25 6.82 14.93 -11.46
N GLU A 26 7.45 16.08 -11.74
CA GLU A 26 6.75 17.24 -12.27
C GLU A 26 6.10 16.96 -13.63
N ASP A 27 6.76 16.18 -14.49
CA ASP A 27 6.22 15.79 -15.79
C ASP A 27 5.00 14.86 -15.65
N ILE A 28 5.05 13.86 -14.76
CA ILE A 28 3.90 12.99 -14.45
C ILE A 28 2.72 13.82 -13.94
N LEU A 29 2.98 14.77 -13.04
CA LEU A 29 1.96 15.65 -12.45
C LEU A 29 1.32 16.64 -13.45
N ARG A 30 1.92 16.81 -14.62
CA ARG A 30 1.40 17.64 -15.73
C ARG A 30 0.71 16.81 -16.82
N PHE A 31 0.61 15.49 -16.64
CA PHE A 31 0.02 14.62 -17.64
C PHE A 31 -1.47 14.98 -17.88
N PRO A 32 -1.90 15.30 -19.11
CA PRO A 32 -3.23 15.86 -19.38
C PRO A 32 -4.41 14.98 -18.97
N ALA A 33 -4.22 13.65 -18.93
CA ALA A 33 -5.25 12.70 -18.53
C ALA A 33 -5.23 12.38 -17.02
N LEU A 34 -4.32 12.98 -16.24
CA LEU A 34 -4.28 12.79 -14.79
C LEU A 34 -5.36 13.66 -14.12
N PRO A 35 -6.32 13.07 -13.37
CA PRO A 35 -7.34 13.84 -12.67
C PRO A 35 -6.73 14.86 -11.70
N ALA A 36 -7.33 16.05 -11.60
CA ALA A 36 -6.79 17.15 -10.79
C ALA A 36 -6.63 16.77 -9.30
N ASP A 37 -7.60 16.06 -8.74
CA ASP A 37 -7.57 15.61 -7.34
C ASP A 37 -6.46 14.57 -7.11
N LEU A 38 -6.25 13.67 -8.06
CA LEU A 38 -5.15 12.71 -8.00
C LEU A 38 -3.80 13.43 -8.09
N ALA A 39 -3.67 14.41 -9.00
CA ALA A 39 -2.46 15.22 -9.09
C ALA A 39 -2.18 16.02 -7.80
N ALA A 40 -3.22 16.51 -7.12
CA ALA A 40 -3.09 17.20 -5.83
C ALA A 40 -2.65 16.23 -4.71
N GLN A 41 -3.24 15.04 -4.63
CA GLN A 41 -2.85 14.00 -3.67
C GLN A 41 -1.40 13.55 -3.87
N LEU A 42 -1.01 13.30 -5.12
CA LEU A 42 0.38 12.95 -5.45
C LEU A 42 1.33 14.09 -5.05
N ARG A 43 0.99 15.36 -5.34
CA ARG A 43 1.79 16.53 -4.93
C ARG A 43 2.00 16.60 -3.41
N ALA A 44 1.04 16.14 -2.60
CA ALA A 44 1.13 16.17 -1.14
C ALA A 44 2.18 15.21 -0.58
N VAL A 45 2.49 14.11 -1.28
CA VAL A 45 3.58 13.20 -0.90
C VAL A 45 4.91 13.92 -1.12
N LYS A 46 5.75 14.10 -0.10
CA LYS A 46 7.02 14.84 -0.24
C LYS A 46 8.16 13.93 -0.66
N ASP A 47 8.31 12.80 0.02
CA ASP A 47 9.38 11.85 -0.21
C ASP A 47 8.90 10.65 -1.03
N TRP A 48 8.88 10.78 -2.36
CA TRP A 48 8.39 9.72 -3.25
C TRP A 48 9.37 8.55 -3.37
N LYS A 49 10.61 8.71 -2.90
CA LYS A 49 11.64 7.68 -3.04
C LYS A 49 11.47 6.61 -1.98
N GLU A 50 11.11 7.03 -0.77
CA GLU A 50 10.96 6.16 0.39
C GLU A 50 9.49 5.97 0.81
N THR A 51 8.53 6.55 0.08
CA THR A 51 7.10 6.41 0.39
C THR A 51 6.39 5.56 -0.67
N LEU A 52 5.83 4.42 -0.24
CA LEU A 52 4.91 3.64 -1.05
C LEU A 52 3.50 4.25 -1.02
N ILE A 53 2.96 4.55 -2.19
CA ILE A 53 1.59 5.04 -2.35
C ILE A 53 0.66 3.85 -2.52
N ILE A 54 -0.29 3.68 -1.60
CA ILE A 54 -1.31 2.62 -1.66
C ILE A 54 -2.64 3.24 -2.09
N PRO A 55 -3.16 2.93 -3.29
CA PRO A 55 -4.48 3.41 -3.72
C PRO A 55 -5.59 2.73 -2.92
N ILE A 56 -6.49 3.53 -2.35
CA ILE A 56 -7.69 3.02 -1.70
C ILE A 56 -8.82 2.96 -2.75
N PRO A 57 -9.44 1.79 -2.98
CA PRO A 57 -10.57 1.67 -3.89
C PRO A 57 -11.73 2.60 -3.50
N GLU A 58 -12.50 3.04 -4.50
CA GLU A 58 -13.73 3.80 -4.23
C GLU A 58 -14.70 2.98 -3.36
N GLY A 59 -15.30 3.63 -2.36
CA GLY A 59 -16.18 2.95 -1.39
C GLY A 59 -15.46 2.12 -0.34
N ALA A 60 -14.13 2.05 -0.36
CA ALA A 60 -13.34 1.47 0.72
C ALA A 60 -12.90 2.54 1.73
N THR A 61 -12.64 2.09 2.96
CA THR A 61 -12.01 2.89 4.01
C THR A 61 -10.67 2.28 4.38
N SER A 62 -9.73 3.10 4.86
CA SER A 62 -8.43 2.65 5.31
C SER A 62 -8.17 3.08 6.76
N GLU A 63 -7.48 2.23 7.50
CA GLU A 63 -7.12 2.45 8.90
C GLU A 63 -5.68 2.00 9.14
N ASP A 64 -4.90 2.86 9.79
CA ASP A 64 -3.56 2.49 10.25
C ASP A 64 -3.69 1.47 11.37
N VAL A 65 -2.98 0.35 11.23
CA VAL A 65 -3.01 -0.77 12.17
C VAL A 65 -1.60 -1.24 12.50
N THR A 66 -1.49 -2.06 13.54
CA THR A 66 -0.25 -2.75 13.88
C THR A 66 -0.43 -4.25 13.71
N VAL A 67 0.48 -4.87 12.95
CA VAL A 67 0.59 -6.33 12.78
C VAL A 67 1.88 -6.77 13.43
N ASP A 68 1.79 -7.34 14.63
CA ASP A 68 2.93 -7.84 15.40
C ASP A 68 4.11 -6.84 15.50
N GLY A 69 3.82 -5.62 15.97
CA GLY A 69 4.79 -4.54 16.09
C GLY A 69 5.11 -3.78 14.79
N HIS A 70 4.70 -4.29 13.63
CA HIS A 70 4.92 -3.66 12.33
C HIS A 70 3.76 -2.75 11.94
N ALA A 71 4.08 -1.61 11.32
CA ALA A 71 3.09 -0.71 10.76
C ALA A 71 2.39 -1.38 9.57
N GLY A 72 1.06 -1.27 9.53
CA GLY A 72 0.23 -1.80 8.46
C GLY A 72 -0.96 -0.93 8.16
N LEU A 73 -1.60 -1.21 7.03
CA LEU A 73 -2.78 -0.51 6.55
C LEU A 73 -3.90 -1.54 6.33
N LEU A 74 -4.98 -1.40 7.10
CA LEU A 74 -6.19 -2.19 6.95
C LEU A 74 -7.15 -1.46 6.02
N ILE A 75 -7.58 -2.14 4.96
CA ILE A 75 -8.53 -1.65 3.96
C ILE A 75 -9.83 -2.44 4.14
N LYS A 76 -10.94 -1.72 4.31
CA LYS A 76 -12.28 -2.28 4.50
C LYS A 76 -13.20 -1.85 3.36
N SER A 77 -13.85 -2.81 2.72
CA SER A 77 -14.84 -2.55 1.67
C SER A 77 -15.96 -3.59 1.71
N ASP A 78 -17.09 -3.27 1.09
CA ASP A 78 -18.21 -4.20 0.93
C ASP A 78 -17.85 -5.44 0.09
N GLN A 79 -16.82 -5.33 -0.75
CA GLN A 79 -16.35 -6.42 -1.62
C GLN A 79 -15.31 -7.32 -0.96
N GLY A 80 -14.87 -6.99 0.26
CA GLY A 80 -13.84 -7.71 0.99
C GLY A 80 -12.94 -6.77 1.79
N ASN A 81 -12.22 -7.37 2.73
CA ASN A 81 -11.25 -6.69 3.58
C ASN A 81 -9.84 -7.15 3.22
N GLY A 82 -8.84 -6.32 3.50
CA GLY A 82 -7.46 -6.72 3.37
C GLY A 82 -6.52 -5.87 4.23
N VAL A 83 -5.39 -6.44 4.63
CA VAL A 83 -4.33 -5.74 5.35
C VAL A 83 -3.02 -5.91 4.61
N ILE A 84 -2.26 -4.82 4.49
CA ILE A 84 -0.88 -4.81 4.02
C ILE A 84 0.01 -4.33 5.15
N TRP A 85 1.15 -4.99 5.36
CA TRP A 85 2.16 -4.54 6.31
C TRP A 85 3.55 -4.81 5.78
N GLN A 86 4.53 -4.07 6.30
CA GLN A 86 5.93 -4.23 5.94
C GLN A 86 6.72 -4.79 7.12
N ALA A 87 7.47 -5.86 6.88
CA ALA A 87 8.40 -6.45 7.84
C ALA A 87 9.64 -6.98 7.11
N ASP A 88 10.83 -6.75 7.65
CA ASP A 88 12.10 -7.26 7.13
C ASP A 88 12.34 -7.05 5.63
N GLY A 89 12.01 -5.85 5.13
CA GLY A 89 12.19 -5.51 3.72
C GLY A 89 11.18 -6.16 2.76
N LYS A 90 10.16 -6.84 3.30
CA LYS A 90 9.08 -7.47 2.53
C LYS A 90 7.74 -6.82 2.84
N LEU A 91 6.90 -6.81 1.82
CA LEU A 91 5.48 -6.50 1.94
C LEU A 91 4.69 -7.79 2.02
N TYR A 92 3.79 -7.84 2.99
CA TYR A 92 2.85 -8.93 3.18
C TYR A 92 1.43 -8.40 2.98
N ALA A 93 0.57 -9.25 2.46
CA ALA A 93 -0.83 -8.94 2.25
C ALA A 93 -1.70 -10.13 2.63
N VAL A 94 -2.80 -9.85 3.31
CA VAL A 94 -3.90 -10.80 3.51
C VAL A 94 -5.18 -10.12 3.05
N ALA A 95 -5.94 -10.75 2.17
CA ALA A 95 -7.20 -10.19 1.68
C ALA A 95 -8.24 -11.27 1.37
N GLY A 96 -9.52 -10.92 1.47
CA GLY A 96 -10.60 -11.83 1.11
C GLY A 96 -11.99 -11.28 1.44
N GLN A 97 -13.01 -11.99 0.97
CA GLN A 97 -14.41 -11.77 1.35
C GLN A 97 -14.70 -12.40 2.71
N VAL A 98 -14.01 -11.89 3.74
CA VAL A 98 -14.10 -12.30 5.14
C VAL A 98 -14.10 -11.05 6.01
N SER A 99 -14.43 -11.17 7.30
CA SER A 99 -14.42 -10.02 8.21
C SER A 99 -13.02 -9.42 8.38
N ALA A 100 -12.97 -8.13 8.72
CA ALA A 100 -11.70 -7.47 9.04
C ALA A 100 -10.95 -8.16 10.19
N ASP A 101 -11.69 -8.68 11.19
CA ASP A 101 -11.11 -9.42 12.31
C ASP A 101 -10.45 -10.73 11.84
N GLN A 102 -11.06 -11.45 10.89
CA GLN A 102 -10.50 -12.67 10.33
C GLN A 102 -9.22 -12.39 9.52
N VAL A 103 -9.21 -11.30 8.74
CA VAL A 103 -8.01 -10.80 8.03
C VAL A 103 -6.89 -10.50 9.03
N MET A 104 -7.19 -9.74 10.09
CA MET A 104 -6.20 -9.33 11.10
C MET A 104 -5.67 -10.51 11.92
N ALA A 105 -6.52 -11.47 12.27
CA ALA A 105 -6.11 -12.69 12.97
C ALA A 105 -5.13 -13.50 12.11
N THR A 106 -5.41 -13.63 10.81
CA THR A 106 -4.54 -14.33 9.87
C THR A 106 -3.20 -13.63 9.70
N ALA A 107 -3.20 -12.31 9.52
CA ALA A 107 -1.99 -11.51 9.41
C ALA A 107 -1.08 -11.63 10.65
N LYS A 108 -1.66 -11.55 11.85
CA LYS A 108 -0.92 -11.73 13.12
C LYS A 108 -0.33 -13.13 13.26
N SER A 109 -1.07 -14.16 12.86
CA SER A 109 -0.59 -15.55 12.86
C SER A 109 0.62 -15.74 11.95
N MET A 110 0.63 -15.09 10.78
CA MET A 110 1.76 -15.14 9.87
C MET A 110 2.98 -14.37 10.38
N ALA A 111 2.77 -13.18 10.94
CA ALA A 111 3.86 -12.35 11.44
C ALA A 111 4.60 -13.02 12.61
N ALA A 112 3.89 -13.75 13.48
CA ALA A 112 4.48 -14.46 14.61
C ALA A 112 5.36 -15.68 14.23
N VAL A 113 5.38 -16.08 12.95
CA VAL A 113 6.16 -17.24 12.46
C VAL A 113 7.50 -16.81 11.86
N HIS A 114 7.75 -15.51 11.73
CA HIS A 114 8.99 -14.92 11.24
C HIS A 114 9.72 -14.17 12.36
#